data_AF-A0AAW2VXZ3-F1
#
_entry.id   AF-A0AAW2VXZ3-F1
#
_cell.length_a   1.000
_cell.length_b   1.000
_cell.length_c   1.000
_cell.angle_alpha   90.00
_cell.angle_beta   90.00
_cell.angle_gamma   90.00
#
_symmetry.space_group_name_H-M   'P 1'
#
loop_
_entity.id
_entity.type
_entity.pdbx_description
1 polymer ?
#
loop_
_entity_poly.entity_id
_entity_poly.type
_entity_poly.pdbx_seq_one_letter_code
_entity_poly.pdbx_strand_id
1 'polypeptide(L)'
;MAMSSAKFEVVKFDGTGNFGLWQTRVKDLLAQQGILKALRTQKSASMDDEDWEELQQRAAGTTRLCLANEIMYHVMNLKSPGEVWKKLEIQFMSNP
;
A
#
# COMPACT_ATOMS: atom_id res chain seq x y z
N MET A 1 -13.38 -28.91 2.02
CA MET A 1 -14.31 -27.77 1.87
C MET A 1 -13.50 -26.61 1.33
N ALA A 2 -13.86 -26.05 0.17
CA ALA A 2 -13.23 -24.83 -0.32
C ALA A 2 -13.79 -23.67 0.52
N MET A 3 -12.94 -23.09 1.39
CA MET A 3 -13.27 -21.81 2.00
C MET A 3 -13.30 -20.79 0.86
N SER A 4 -14.50 -20.36 0.48
CA SER A 4 -14.70 -19.21 -0.39
C SER A 4 -14.06 -18.01 0.30
N SER A 5 -12.82 -17.69 -0.03
CA SER A 5 -12.18 -16.46 0.42
C SER A 5 -12.96 -15.32 -0.22
N ALA A 6 -13.80 -14.64 0.57
CA ALA A 6 -14.41 -13.40 0.14
C ALA A 6 -13.26 -12.43 -0.18
N LYS A 7 -13.05 -12.14 -1.46
CA LYS A 7 -12.08 -11.12 -1.88
C LYS A 7 -12.61 -9.78 -1.40
N PHE A 8 -12.01 -9.26 -0.34
CA PHE A 8 -12.30 -7.90 0.10
C PHE A 8 -11.66 -6.95 -0.91
N GLU A 9 -12.49 -6.22 -1.64
CA GLU A 9 -12.02 -5.21 -2.58
C GLU A 9 -11.98 -3.86 -1.86
N VAL A 10 -10.79 -3.27 -1.76
CA VAL A 10 -10.64 -1.91 -1.25
C VAL A 10 -11.08 -0.96 -2.35
N VAL A 11 -12.04 -0.08 -2.04
CA VAL A 11 -12.45 1.00 -2.95
C VAL A 11 -11.22 1.82 -3.33
N LYS A 12 -11.01 2.02 -4.63
CA LYS A 12 -9.89 2.80 -5.13
C LYS A 12 -9.97 4.25 -4.66
N PHE A 13 -8.85 4.80 -4.24
CA PHE A 13 -8.79 6.21 -3.86
C PHE A 13 -8.60 7.09 -5.11
N ASP A 14 -9.52 8.01 -5.31
CA ASP A 14 -9.58 8.93 -6.44
C ASP A 14 -9.10 10.35 -6.10
N GLY A 15 -8.61 10.56 -4.88
CA GLY A 15 -8.21 11.88 -4.38
C GLY A 15 -9.29 12.56 -3.53
N THR A 16 -10.48 11.98 -3.42
CA THR A 16 -11.61 12.56 -2.68
C THR A 16 -12.00 11.74 -1.44
N GLY A 17 -12.68 12.38 -0.49
CA GLY A 17 -13.17 11.72 0.73
C GLY A 17 -12.10 11.54 1.82
N ASN A 18 -12.33 10.58 2.71
CA ASN A 18 -11.48 10.38 3.88
C ASN A 18 -10.27 9.50 3.54
N PHE A 19 -9.13 10.16 3.27
CA PHE A 19 -7.87 9.48 3.00
C PHE A 19 -7.43 8.54 4.13
N GLY A 20 -7.61 8.94 5.40
CA GLY A 20 -7.25 8.11 6.55
C GLY A 20 -8.01 6.78 6.60
N LEU A 21 -9.31 6.80 6.26
CA LEU A 21 -10.11 5.58 6.16
C LEU A 21 -9.62 4.67 5.03
N TRP A 22 -9.32 5.24 3.86
CA TRP A 22 -8.74 4.47 2.76
C TRP A 22 -7.38 3.87 3.14
N GLN A 23 -6.51 4.66 3.76
CA GLN A 23 -5.20 4.21 4.22
C GLN A 23 -5.32 3.03 5.20
N THR A 24 -6.26 3.08 6.15
CA THR A 24 -6.53 1.95 7.07
C THR A 24 -6.94 0.69 6.30
N ARG A 25 -7.86 0.80 5.34
CA ARG A 25 -8.31 -0.36 4.54
C ARG A 25 -7.19 -1.00 3.72
N VAL A 26 -6.29 -0.19 3.15
CA VAL A 26 -5.13 -0.73 2.43
C VAL A 26 -4.14 -1.40 3.39
N LYS A 27 -3.92 -0.85 4.60
CA LYS A 27 -3.09 -1.51 5.62
C LYS A 27 -3.67 -2.86 6.04
N ASP A 28 -4.99 -2.95 6.21
CA ASP A 28 -5.68 -4.21 6.50
C ASP A 28 -5.52 -5.22 5.34
N LEU A 29 -5.63 -4.77 4.09
CA LEU A 29 -5.38 -5.59 2.91
C LEU A 29 -3.93 -6.13 2.88
N LEU A 30 -2.94 -5.29 3.16
CA LEU A 30 -1.54 -5.70 3.25
C LEU A 30 -1.31 -6.71 4.40
N ALA A 31 -2.04 -6.57 5.50
CA ALA A 31 -2.01 -7.53 6.62
C ALA A 31 -2.61 -8.88 6.21
N GLN A 32 -3.75 -8.87 5.52
CA GLN A 32 -4.39 -10.07 4.98
C GLN A 32 -3.48 -10.82 3.99
N GLN A 33 -2.68 -10.08 3.21
CA GLN A 33 -1.69 -10.64 2.29
C GLN A 33 -0.38 -11.09 2.97
N GLY A 34 -0.21 -10.81 4.28
CA GLY A 34 1.01 -11.14 5.03
C GLY A 34 2.20 -10.24 4.74
N ILE A 35 2.00 -9.09 4.07
CA ILE A 35 3.07 -8.20 3.60
C ILE A 35 3.10 -6.84 4.31
N LEU A 36 2.26 -6.61 5.33
CA LEU A 36 2.23 -5.34 6.09
C LEU A 36 3.61 -4.93 6.63
N LYS A 37 4.48 -5.90 6.98
CA LYS A 37 5.83 -5.64 7.48
C LYS A 37 6.74 -4.88 6.49
N ALA A 38 6.38 -4.86 5.19
CA ALA A 38 7.05 -4.07 4.16
C ALA A 38 6.98 -2.56 4.40
N LEU A 39 6.03 -2.10 5.23
CA LEU A 39 5.89 -0.67 5.56
C LEU A 39 6.89 -0.20 6.62
N ARG A 40 7.70 -1.11 7.18
CA ARG A 40 8.76 -0.77 8.15
C ARG A 40 9.92 -0.10 7.41
N THR A 41 10.67 0.72 8.14
CA THR A 41 11.85 1.41 7.59
C THR A 41 13.02 0.47 7.30
N GLN A 42 13.05 -0.71 7.91
CA GLN A 42 14.12 -1.68 7.78
C GLN A 42 13.58 -3.12 7.82
N LYS A 43 14.29 -4.02 7.13
CA LYS A 43 14.05 -5.47 7.19
C LYS A 43 14.46 -6.05 8.54
N SER A 44 13.97 -7.26 8.84
CA SER A 44 14.47 -8.04 9.97
C SER A 44 15.85 -8.63 9.66
N ALA A 45 16.67 -8.85 10.69
CA ALA A 45 18.01 -9.44 10.54
C ALA A 45 18.03 -10.81 9.83
N SER A 46 16.94 -11.57 9.92
CA SER A 46 16.80 -12.90 9.31
C SER A 46 16.32 -12.90 7.85
N MET A 47 16.06 -11.72 7.26
CA MET A 47 15.58 -11.59 5.89
C MET A 47 16.74 -11.13 5.01
N ASP A 48 16.91 -11.73 3.84
CA ASP A 48 17.89 -11.25 2.86
C ASP A 48 17.40 -10.00 2.11
N ASP A 49 18.26 -9.42 1.27
CA ASP A 49 17.94 -8.18 0.56
C ASP A 49 16.98 -8.38 -0.61
N GLU A 50 17.02 -9.54 -1.27
CA GLU A 50 16.18 -9.85 -2.42
C GLU A 50 14.72 -10.08 -1.97
N ASP A 51 14.52 -10.90 -0.93
CA ASP A 51 13.23 -11.11 -0.29
C ASP A 51 12.63 -9.79 0.23
N TRP A 52 13.48 -8.92 0.80
CA TRP A 52 13.03 -7.61 1.26
C TRP A 52 12.62 -6.70 0.11
N GLU A 53 13.38 -6.68 -0.98
CA GLU A 53 13.04 -5.91 -2.18
C GLU A 53 11.72 -6.40 -2.79
N GLU A 54 11.55 -7.72 -2.97
CA GLU A 54 10.29 -8.30 -3.49
C GLU A 54 9.11 -7.90 -2.60
N LEU A 55 9.27 -8.01 -1.28
CA LEU A 55 8.23 -7.66 -0.33
C LEU A 55 7.83 -6.17 -0.44
N GLN A 56 8.80 -5.28 -0.57
CA GLN A 56 8.54 -3.85 -0.76
C GLN A 56 7.86 -3.57 -2.10
N GLN A 57 8.31 -4.20 -3.19
CA GLN A 57 7.69 -4.07 -4.51
C GLN A 57 6.23 -4.53 -4.49
N ARG A 58 5.92 -5.64 -3.80
CA ARG A 58 4.55 -6.15 -3.62
C ARG A 58 3.67 -5.21 -2.82
N ALA A 59 4.19 -4.62 -1.74
CA ALA A 59 3.43 -3.65 -0.95
C ALA A 59 3.17 -2.34 -1.73
N ALA A 60 4.18 -1.83 -2.43
CA ALA A 60 4.04 -0.65 -3.29
C ALA A 60 3.05 -0.91 -4.44
N GLY A 61 3.14 -2.09 -5.08
CA GLY A 61 2.22 -2.54 -6.13
C GLY A 61 0.78 -2.63 -5.63
N THR A 62 0.56 -3.29 -4.48
CA THR A 62 -0.78 -3.41 -3.88
C THR A 62 -1.36 -2.04 -3.54
N THR A 63 -0.56 -1.14 -3.00
CA THR A 63 -1.00 0.24 -2.71
C THR A 63 -1.42 0.95 -4.00
N ARG A 64 -0.63 0.86 -5.08
CA ARG A 64 -0.99 1.43 -6.40
C ARG A 64 -2.25 0.83 -7.00
N LEU A 65 -2.48 -0.48 -6.83
CA LEU A 65 -3.71 -1.13 -7.30
C LEU A 65 -4.96 -0.62 -6.57
N CYS A 66 -4.80 -0.07 -5.37
CA CYS A 66 -5.86 0.58 -4.59
C CYS A 66 -6.04 2.08 -4.92
N LEU A 67 -5.40 2.59 -5.98
CA LEU A 67 -5.54 3.97 -6.45
C LEU A 67 -6.32 4.02 -7.76
N ALA A 68 -7.04 5.11 -7.97
CA ALA A 68 -7.52 5.48 -9.30
C ALA A 68 -6.34 5.90 -10.19
N ASN A 69 -6.52 5.81 -11.51
CA ASN A 69 -5.45 6.10 -12.48
C ASN A 69 -4.86 7.50 -12.27
N GLU A 70 -5.70 8.51 -12.06
CA GLU A 70 -5.28 9.90 -11.83
C GLU A 70 -4.30 10.02 -10.67
N ILE A 71 -4.55 9.33 -9.56
CA ILE A 71 -3.67 9.35 -8.39
C ILE A 71 -2.44 8.49 -8.62
N MET A 72 -2.60 7.35 -9.28
CA MET A 72 -1.51 6.42 -9.58
C MET A 72 -0.41 7.08 -10.42
N TYR A 73 -0.73 7.96 -11.36
CA TYR A 73 0.27 8.68 -12.18
C TYR A 73 1.29 9.45 -11.33
N HIS A 74 0.90 9.94 -10.16
CA HIS A 74 1.80 10.67 -9.28
C HIS A 74 2.82 9.79 -8.55
N VAL A 75 2.55 8.49 -8.42
CA VAL A 75 3.34 7.54 -7.60
C VAL A 75 3.84 6.32 -8.37
N MET A 76 3.49 6.17 -9.66
CA MET A 76 3.78 4.96 -10.45
C MET A 76 5.27 4.61 -10.56
N ASN A 77 6.16 5.60 -10.51
CA ASN A 77 7.61 5.40 -10.59
C ASN A 77 8.29 5.16 -9.23
N LEU A 78 7.53 5.27 -8.12
CA LEU A 78 8.06 5.06 -6.78
C LEU A 78 8.10 3.56 -6.47
N LYS A 79 9.28 3.05 -6.11
CA LYS A 79 9.49 1.62 -5.86
C LYS A 79 9.33 1.27 -4.38
N SER A 80 9.63 2.22 -3.48
CA SER A 80 9.47 2.02 -2.05
C SER A 80 8.01 2.25 -1.62
N PRO A 81 7.40 1.35 -0.85
CA PRO A 81 6.09 1.58 -0.25
C PRO A 81 6.10 2.83 0.64
N GLY A 82 7.19 3.07 1.39
CA GLY A 82 7.33 4.26 2.24
C GLY A 82 7.29 5.57 1.44
N GLU A 83 7.92 5.61 0.27
CA GLU A 83 7.88 6.78 -0.62
C GLU A 83 6.47 7.02 -1.19
N VAL A 84 5.78 5.95 -1.58
CA VAL A 84 4.39 6.01 -2.05
C VAL A 84 3.49 6.60 -0.95
N TRP A 85 3.56 6.04 0.26
CA TRP A 85 2.75 6.51 1.40
C TRP A 85 3.04 7.96 1.74
N LYS A 86 4.31 8.33 1.90
CA LYS A 86 4.71 9.70 2.22
C LYS A 86 4.19 10.70 1.19
N LYS A 87 4.27 10.37 -0.11
CA LYS A 87 3.79 11.26 -1.17
C LYS A 87 2.27 11.45 -1.10
N LEU A 88 1.52 10.37 -0.86
CA LEU A 88 0.07 10.43 -0.71
C LEU A 88 -0.34 11.20 0.55
N GLU A 89 0.34 11.00 1.68
CA GLU A 89 0.06 11.72 2.93
C GLU A 89 0.32 13.23 2.80
N ILE A 90 1.42 13.63 2.15
CA ILE A 90 1.70 15.04 1.86
C ILE A 90 0.58 15.66 1.00
N GLN A 91 0.04 14.91 0.04
CA GLN A 91 -1.00 15.41 -0.86
C GLN A 91 -2.39 15.46 -0.21
N PHE A 92 -2.75 14.45 0.59
CA PHE A 92 -4.14 14.22 0.99
C PHE A 92 -4.40 14.25 2.50
N MET A 93 -3.36 14.24 3.35
CA MET A 93 -3.51 14.49 4.79
C MET A 93 -3.16 15.92 5.19
N SER A 94 -2.40 16.65 4.36
CA SER A 94 -1.86 17.97 4.73
C SER A 94 -2.78 19.16 4.41
N ASN A 95 -4.07 18.92 4.15
CA ASN A 95 -5.06 19.99 4.02
C ASN A 95 -6.16 19.78 5.08
N PRO A 96 -6.28 20.67 6.10
CA PRO A 96 -7.49 20.74 6.92
C PRO A 96 -8.70 21.23 6.12
#